data_AF-A0A2V7FRK7-F1
#
_entry.id   AF-A0A2V7FRK7-F1
#
_cell.length_a   1.000
_cell.length_b   1.000
_cell.length_c   1.000
_cell.angle_alpha   90.00
_cell.angle_beta   90.00
_cell.angle_gamma   90.00
#
_symmetry.space_group_name_H-M   'P 1'
#
loop_
_entity.id
_entity.type
_entity.pdbx_description
1 polymer ?
#
loop_
_entity_poly.entity_id
_entity_poly.type
_entity_poly.pdbx_seq_one_letter_code
_entity_poly.pdbx_strand_id
1 'polypeptide(L)'
;LALQNYRVKAGILGAQEQRQITAQKIMDFNKAYLEAQAQTLSVEAKLRELNRIAADRPGAQTIFTVADSPLIQRLKGEISELEGEKAKLLKVYKERHPEILKVDARIQQANQKLDAEMQNMLHAVQTEYRVAKAREETLLSNVNRLRVEGQELNMKEIELLNLQRESDSNQQLYEAVLKRFKETGVAGGLETNNVRVVEEAVAPTVPVRPRRTWDLALSIAAGLVLGIVAALAVDYFDTTLKTPADVERYLGIPVIGIVPLFGAKR
;
A
#
# COMPACT_ATOMS: atom_id res chain seq x y z
N LEU A 1 -2.78 -8.52 21.70
CA LEU A 1 -4.25 -8.55 21.91
C LEU A 1 -5.04 -7.93 20.76
N ALA A 2 -4.68 -6.75 20.23
CA ALA A 2 -5.39 -6.12 19.10
C ALA A 2 -5.44 -6.99 17.81
N LEU A 3 -4.32 -7.59 17.40
CA LEU A 3 -4.27 -8.46 16.21
C LEU A 3 -5.13 -9.73 16.36
N GLN A 4 -5.14 -10.33 17.56
CA GLN A 4 -5.96 -11.50 17.86
C GLN A 4 -7.45 -11.13 17.90
N ASN A 5 -7.79 -9.97 18.47
CA ASN A 5 -9.16 -9.44 18.45
C ASN A 5 -9.62 -9.10 17.03
N TYR A 6 -8.74 -8.59 16.15
CA TYR A 6 -9.05 -8.37 14.75
C TYR A 6 -9.26 -9.69 14.00
N ARG A 7 -8.38 -10.69 14.20
CA ARG A 7 -8.55 -12.05 13.65
C ARG A 7 -9.88 -12.70 14.06
N VAL A 8 -10.27 -12.53 15.32
CA VAL A 8 -11.54 -13.04 15.86
C VAL A 8 -12.74 -12.23 15.34
N LYS A 9 -12.70 -10.89 15.37
CA LYS A 9 -13.79 -10.03 14.85
C LYS A 9 -14.01 -10.19 13.36
N ALA A 10 -12.93 -10.31 12.59
CA ALA A 10 -13.01 -10.43 11.14
C ALA A 10 -13.26 -11.88 10.68
N GLY A 11 -13.31 -12.86 11.61
CA GLY A 11 -13.56 -14.26 11.31
C GLY A 11 -12.44 -14.92 10.50
N ILE A 12 -11.21 -14.40 10.56
CA ILE A 12 -10.09 -14.78 9.67
C ILE A 12 -9.26 -15.95 10.26
N LEU A 13 -9.82 -16.73 11.19
CA LEU A 13 -9.19 -17.97 11.64
C LEU A 13 -9.19 -18.94 10.45
N GLY A 14 -8.03 -19.14 9.82
CA GLY A 14 -7.89 -19.96 8.61
C GLY A 14 -8.01 -19.18 7.29
N ALA A 15 -7.60 -17.90 7.21
CA ALA A 15 -7.62 -17.09 5.96
C ALA A 15 -7.11 -17.86 4.72
N GLN A 16 -6.00 -18.56 4.88
CA GLN A 16 -5.34 -19.30 3.81
C GLN A 16 -6.16 -20.52 3.38
N GLU A 17 -6.75 -21.23 4.33
CA GLU A 17 -7.67 -22.35 4.08
C GLU A 17 -8.96 -21.85 3.41
N GLN A 18 -9.55 -20.76 3.90
CA GLN A 18 -10.74 -20.14 3.32
C GLN A 18 -10.50 -19.68 1.88
N ARG A 19 -9.33 -19.09 1.57
CA ARG A 19 -8.96 -18.75 0.19
C ARG A 19 -8.88 -19.97 -0.70
N GLN A 20 -8.26 -21.04 -0.23
CA GLN A 20 -8.13 -22.27 -1.00
C GLN A 20 -9.51 -22.91 -1.24
N ILE A 21 -10.38 -22.92 -0.23
CA ILE A 21 -11.77 -23.38 -0.35
C ILE A 21 -12.55 -22.52 -1.35
N THR A 22 -12.44 -21.19 -1.28
CA THR A 22 -13.14 -20.29 -2.19
C THR A 22 -12.63 -20.45 -3.63
N ALA A 23 -11.31 -20.55 -3.82
CA ALA A 23 -10.72 -20.81 -5.14
C ALA A 23 -11.20 -22.16 -5.70
N GLN A 24 -11.25 -23.21 -4.88
CA GLN A 24 -11.77 -24.52 -5.27
C GLN A 24 -13.25 -24.45 -5.65
N LYS A 25 -14.08 -23.80 -4.82
CA LYS A 25 -15.50 -23.58 -5.12
C LYS A 25 -15.69 -22.84 -6.45
N ILE A 26 -14.90 -21.81 -6.72
CA ILE A 26 -14.97 -21.08 -8.00
C ILE A 26 -14.66 -22.04 -9.17
N MET A 27 -13.63 -22.87 -9.06
CA MET A 27 -13.28 -23.84 -10.09
C MET A 27 -14.40 -24.87 -10.30
N ASP A 28 -14.95 -25.43 -9.23
CA ASP A 28 -16.00 -26.45 -9.28
C ASP A 28 -17.30 -25.88 -9.88
N PHE A 29 -17.71 -24.69 -9.44
CA PHE A 29 -18.89 -24.01 -10.01
C PHE A 29 -18.68 -23.58 -11.46
N ASN A 30 -17.47 -23.15 -11.82
CA ASN A 30 -17.15 -22.81 -13.21
C ASN A 30 -17.19 -24.06 -14.10
N LYS A 31 -16.70 -25.20 -13.62
CA LYS A 31 -16.84 -26.49 -14.31
C LYS A 31 -18.32 -26.87 -14.49
N ALA A 32 -19.10 -26.82 -13.41
CA ALA A 32 -20.53 -27.10 -13.46
C ALA A 32 -21.29 -26.14 -14.40
N TYR A 33 -20.89 -24.87 -14.44
CA TYR A 33 -21.42 -23.88 -15.38
C TYR A 33 -21.12 -24.26 -16.83
N LEU A 34 -19.89 -24.63 -17.16
CA LEU A 34 -19.52 -25.05 -18.52
C LEU A 34 -20.27 -26.31 -18.94
N GLU A 35 -20.47 -27.27 -18.03
CA GLU A 35 -21.30 -28.45 -18.27
C GLU A 35 -22.77 -28.08 -18.53
N ALA A 36 -23.34 -27.19 -17.71
CA ALA A 36 -24.71 -26.71 -17.90
C ALA A 36 -24.88 -25.88 -19.18
N GLN A 37 -23.88 -25.11 -19.56
CA GLN A 37 -23.85 -24.37 -20.83
C GLN A 37 -23.82 -25.34 -22.01
N ALA A 38 -22.95 -26.37 -21.97
CA ALA A 38 -22.92 -27.41 -23.01
C ALA A 38 -24.27 -28.15 -23.13
N GLN A 39 -24.91 -28.45 -22.00
CA GLN A 39 -26.25 -29.04 -21.99
C GLN A 39 -27.29 -28.09 -22.62
N THR A 40 -27.27 -26.80 -22.26
CA THR A 40 -28.20 -25.81 -22.81
C THR A 40 -28.04 -25.69 -24.34
N LEU A 41 -26.81 -25.64 -24.83
CA LEU A 41 -26.51 -25.61 -26.27
C LEU A 41 -27.00 -26.87 -26.99
N SER A 42 -26.86 -28.04 -26.36
CA SER A 42 -27.38 -29.30 -26.91
C SER A 42 -28.90 -29.29 -27.04
N VAL A 43 -29.61 -28.87 -25.98
CA VAL A 43 -31.09 -28.79 -25.98
C VAL A 43 -31.58 -27.70 -26.95
N GLU A 44 -30.87 -26.57 -27.05
CA GLU A 44 -31.18 -25.51 -28.03
C GLU A 44 -31.03 -26.02 -29.47
N ALA A 45 -29.96 -26.77 -29.76
CA ALA A 45 -29.77 -27.38 -31.07
C ALA A 45 -30.91 -28.35 -31.42
N LYS A 46 -31.32 -29.20 -30.46
CA LYS A 46 -32.50 -30.08 -30.62
C LYS A 46 -33.76 -29.26 -30.89
N LEU A 47 -34.04 -28.23 -30.09
CA LEU A 47 -35.21 -27.38 -30.25
C LEU A 47 -35.26 -26.69 -31.61
N ARG A 48 -34.13 -26.16 -32.10
CA ARG A 48 -34.04 -25.54 -33.43
C ARG A 48 -34.36 -26.55 -34.54
N GLU A 49 -33.86 -27.77 -34.43
CA GLU A 49 -34.14 -28.80 -35.43
C GLU A 49 -35.60 -29.24 -35.39
N LEU A 50 -36.19 -29.43 -34.21
CA LEU A 50 -37.63 -29.73 -34.07
C LEU A 50 -38.50 -28.61 -34.67
N ASN A 51 -38.16 -27.34 -34.43
CA ASN A 51 -38.89 -26.20 -35.01
C ASN A 51 -38.77 -26.15 -36.53
N ARG A 52 -37.60 -26.47 -37.09
CA ARG A 52 -37.38 -26.55 -38.55
C ARG A 52 -38.26 -27.61 -39.19
N ILE A 53 -38.31 -28.79 -38.57
CA ILE A 53 -39.15 -29.91 -39.00
C ILE A 53 -40.65 -29.56 -38.89
N ALA A 54 -41.06 -28.92 -37.80
CA ALA A 54 -42.45 -28.51 -37.61
C ALA A 54 -42.91 -27.46 -38.65
N ALA A 55 -42.00 -26.59 -39.11
CA ALA A 55 -42.26 -25.58 -40.12
C ALA A 55 -42.35 -26.16 -41.55
N ASP A 56 -41.60 -27.24 -41.85
CA ASP A 56 -41.51 -27.82 -43.20
C ASP A 56 -42.27 -29.17 -43.29
N ARG A 57 -43.60 -29.11 -43.45
CA ARG A 57 -44.48 -30.30 -43.47
C ARG A 57 -44.17 -31.35 -44.55
N PRO A 58 -43.73 -31.01 -45.78
CA PRO A 58 -43.25 -32.02 -46.74
C PRO A 58 -41.94 -32.69 -46.29
N GLY A 59 -41.17 -32.03 -45.42
CA GLY A 59 -39.99 -32.55 -44.75
C GLY A 59 -40.29 -33.48 -43.57
N ALA A 60 -41.55 -33.71 -43.20
CA ALA A 60 -41.92 -34.67 -42.15
C ALA A 60 -41.45 -36.11 -42.45
N GLN A 61 -41.06 -36.40 -43.70
CA GLN A 61 -40.40 -37.66 -44.05
C GLN A 61 -38.99 -37.80 -43.45
N THR A 62 -38.26 -36.70 -43.12
CA THR A 62 -36.92 -36.76 -42.47
C THR A 62 -36.95 -36.85 -40.94
N ILE A 63 -38.14 -36.86 -40.31
CA ILE A 63 -38.31 -37.04 -38.84
C ILE A 63 -37.62 -38.31 -38.28
N PHE A 64 -37.25 -39.28 -39.13
CA PHE A 64 -36.56 -40.51 -38.70
C PHE A 64 -35.25 -40.26 -37.93
N THR A 65 -34.60 -39.11 -38.07
CA THR A 65 -33.27 -38.87 -37.48
C THR A 65 -33.26 -38.03 -36.20
N VAL A 66 -34.36 -37.35 -35.86
CA VAL A 66 -34.37 -36.35 -34.77
C VAL A 66 -35.30 -36.72 -33.61
N ALA A 67 -36.35 -37.48 -33.89
CA ALA A 67 -37.29 -37.90 -32.85
C ALA A 67 -36.90 -39.27 -32.27
N ASP A 68 -36.19 -39.28 -31.14
CA ASP A 68 -35.95 -40.47 -30.31
C ASP A 68 -37.23 -41.04 -29.65
N SER A 69 -38.44 -40.64 -30.10
CA SER A 69 -39.70 -41.15 -29.55
C SER A 69 -40.15 -42.44 -30.25
N PRO A 70 -40.25 -43.56 -29.51
CA PRO A 70 -40.78 -44.82 -30.06
C PRO A 70 -42.25 -44.73 -30.52
N LEU A 71 -43.01 -43.73 -30.05
CA LEU A 71 -44.40 -43.54 -30.48
C LEU A 71 -44.48 -42.87 -31.85
N ILE A 72 -43.63 -41.87 -32.10
CA ILE A 72 -43.54 -41.21 -33.42
C ILE A 72 -43.12 -42.22 -34.50
N GLN A 73 -42.14 -43.08 -34.20
CA GLN A 73 -41.71 -44.14 -35.11
C GLN A 73 -42.84 -45.15 -35.41
N ARG A 74 -43.62 -45.53 -34.40
CA ARG A 74 -44.79 -46.42 -34.57
C ARG A 74 -45.90 -45.78 -35.42
N LEU A 75 -46.28 -44.54 -35.12
CA LEU A 75 -47.31 -43.81 -35.88
C LEU A 75 -46.91 -43.61 -37.34
N LYS A 76 -45.62 -43.34 -37.61
CA LYS A 76 -45.09 -43.28 -38.97
C LYS A 76 -45.16 -44.63 -39.71
N GLY A 77 -44.83 -45.72 -39.01
CA GLY A 77 -44.99 -47.07 -39.55
C GLY A 77 -46.44 -47.34 -39.93
N GLU A 78 -47.38 -47.02 -39.05
CA GLU A 78 -48.82 -47.17 -39.27
C GLU A 78 -49.31 -46.34 -40.47
N ILE A 79 -48.88 -45.07 -40.59
CA ILE A 79 -49.21 -44.21 -41.73
C ILE A 79 -48.67 -44.83 -43.03
N SER A 80 -47.42 -45.28 -43.06
CA SER A 80 -46.80 -45.90 -44.24
C SER A 80 -47.52 -47.19 -44.67
N GLU A 81 -47.94 -48.02 -43.71
CA GLU A 81 -48.75 -49.21 -43.98
C GLU A 81 -50.12 -48.85 -44.57
N LEU A 82 -50.82 -47.88 -43.98
CA LEU A 82 -52.13 -47.41 -44.46
C LEU A 82 -52.04 -46.76 -45.85
N GLU A 83 -50.98 -46.00 -46.12
CA GLU A 83 -50.70 -45.44 -47.45
C GLU A 83 -50.44 -46.53 -48.48
N GLY A 84 -49.70 -47.59 -48.09
CA GLY A 84 -49.50 -48.78 -48.91
C GLY A 84 -50.80 -49.54 -49.19
N GLU A 85 -51.68 -49.66 -48.19
CA GLU A 85 -53.03 -50.24 -48.33
C GLU A 85 -53.90 -49.41 -49.28
N LYS A 86 -53.91 -48.08 -49.11
CA LYS A 86 -54.60 -47.15 -50.01
C LYS A 86 -54.12 -47.31 -51.45
N ALA A 87 -52.81 -47.39 -51.67
CA ALA A 87 -52.23 -47.59 -53.01
C ALA A 87 -52.65 -48.93 -53.64
N LYS A 88 -52.81 -50.00 -52.85
CA LYS A 88 -53.36 -51.28 -53.33
C LYS A 88 -54.85 -51.17 -53.68
N LEU A 89 -55.65 -50.53 -52.83
CA LEU A 89 -57.08 -50.34 -53.05
C LEU A 89 -57.37 -49.45 -54.27
N LEU A 90 -56.54 -48.43 -54.52
CA LEU A 90 -56.66 -47.54 -55.69
C LEU A 90 -56.40 -48.24 -57.04
N LYS A 91 -55.77 -49.42 -57.04
CA LYS A 91 -55.64 -50.24 -58.26
C LYS A 91 -56.95 -50.93 -58.66
N VAL A 92 -57.86 -51.12 -57.70
CA VAL A 92 -59.11 -51.89 -57.88
C VAL A 92 -60.33 -50.97 -57.81
N TYR A 93 -60.29 -49.95 -56.96
CA TYR A 93 -61.40 -49.06 -56.65
C TYR A 93 -61.06 -47.61 -57.01
N LYS A 94 -62.09 -46.83 -57.37
CA LYS A 94 -61.96 -45.38 -57.58
C LYS A 94 -61.92 -44.63 -56.25
N GLU A 95 -61.36 -43.42 -56.25
CA GLU A 95 -61.13 -42.59 -55.05
C GLU A 95 -62.33 -42.40 -54.11
N ARG A 96 -63.57 -42.46 -54.62
CA ARG A 96 -64.80 -42.28 -53.83
C ARG A 96 -65.38 -43.58 -53.25
N HIS A 97 -64.70 -44.70 -53.39
CA HIS A 97 -65.19 -45.98 -52.87
C HIS A 97 -65.18 -45.99 -51.33
N PRO A 98 -66.19 -46.58 -50.65
CA PRO A 98 -66.27 -46.59 -49.18
C PRO A 98 -65.02 -47.11 -48.48
N GLU A 99 -64.35 -48.13 -49.05
CA GLU A 99 -63.12 -48.68 -48.48
C GLU A 99 -61.93 -47.71 -48.55
N ILE A 100 -61.81 -46.91 -49.61
CA ILE A 100 -60.76 -45.87 -49.70
C ILE A 100 -61.03 -44.76 -48.70
N LEU A 101 -62.29 -44.33 -48.56
CA LEU A 101 -62.68 -43.32 -47.56
C LEU A 101 -62.40 -43.77 -46.13
N LYS A 102 -62.59 -45.06 -45.82
CA LYS A 102 -62.23 -45.63 -44.51
C LYS A 102 -60.72 -45.55 -44.26
N VAL A 103 -59.90 -45.93 -45.24
CA VAL A 103 -58.43 -45.84 -45.13
C VAL A 103 -57.97 -44.39 -45.03
N ASP A 104 -58.55 -43.47 -45.80
CA ASP A 104 -58.27 -42.05 -45.70
C ASP A 104 -58.62 -41.47 -44.32
N ALA A 105 -59.75 -41.86 -43.75
CA ALA A 105 -60.12 -41.46 -42.39
C ALA A 105 -59.10 -42.00 -41.35
N ARG A 106 -58.60 -43.22 -41.52
CA ARG A 106 -57.55 -43.79 -40.66
C ARG A 106 -56.22 -43.05 -40.81
N ILE A 107 -55.81 -42.73 -42.04
CA ILE A 107 -54.60 -41.93 -42.31
C ILE A 107 -54.73 -40.54 -41.67
N GLN A 108 -55.86 -39.87 -41.81
CA GLN A 108 -56.10 -38.58 -41.16
C GLN A 108 -56.04 -38.69 -39.63
N GLN A 109 -56.64 -39.72 -39.05
CA GLN A 109 -56.60 -39.95 -37.60
C GLN A 109 -55.16 -40.22 -37.12
N ALA A 110 -54.38 -41.01 -37.85
CA ALA A 110 -52.98 -41.29 -37.53
C ALA A 110 -52.12 -40.01 -37.64
N ASN A 111 -52.34 -39.19 -38.66
CA ASN A 111 -51.68 -37.89 -38.82
C ASN A 111 -52.04 -36.91 -37.68
N GLN A 112 -53.31 -36.83 -37.27
CA GLN A 112 -53.70 -36.00 -36.13
C GLN A 112 -53.03 -36.43 -34.83
N LYS A 113 -52.91 -37.74 -34.58
CA LYS A 113 -52.18 -38.27 -33.43
C LYS A 113 -50.69 -37.95 -33.51
N LEU A 114 -50.10 -38.05 -34.71
CA LEU A 114 -48.70 -37.70 -34.94
C LEU A 114 -48.44 -36.21 -34.68
N ASP A 115 -49.30 -35.33 -35.19
CA ASP A 115 -49.21 -33.88 -34.96
C ASP A 115 -49.33 -33.53 -33.47
N ALA A 116 -50.28 -34.14 -32.76
CA ALA A 116 -50.44 -33.94 -31.33
C ALA A 116 -49.19 -34.40 -30.54
N GLU A 117 -48.62 -35.56 -30.91
CA GLU A 117 -47.41 -36.07 -30.28
C GLU A 117 -46.18 -35.20 -30.56
N MET A 118 -46.05 -34.68 -31.79
CA MET A 118 -44.98 -33.72 -32.14
C MET A 118 -45.09 -32.41 -31.34
N GLN A 119 -46.31 -31.88 -31.16
CA GLN A 119 -46.53 -30.69 -30.34
C GLN A 119 -46.19 -30.94 -28.87
N ASN A 120 -46.59 -32.09 -28.32
CA ASN A 120 -46.23 -32.50 -26.96
C ASN A 120 -44.71 -32.59 -26.78
N MET A 121 -44.02 -33.20 -27.74
CA MET A 121 -42.55 -33.29 -27.74
C MET A 121 -41.91 -31.89 -27.82
N LEU A 122 -42.38 -31.02 -28.71
CA LEU A 122 -41.87 -29.66 -28.84
C LEU A 122 -42.01 -28.91 -27.51
N HIS A 123 -43.16 -29.00 -26.86
CA HIS A 123 -43.39 -28.40 -25.54
C HIS A 123 -42.50 -29.00 -24.45
N ALA A 124 -42.27 -30.31 -24.48
CA ALA A 124 -41.35 -30.97 -23.56
C ALA A 124 -39.91 -30.44 -23.71
N VAL A 125 -39.39 -30.38 -24.95
CA VAL A 125 -38.04 -29.87 -25.25
C VAL A 125 -37.93 -28.37 -24.95
N GLN A 126 -38.95 -27.57 -25.21
CA GLN A 126 -38.98 -26.15 -24.81
C GLN A 126 -38.92 -25.99 -23.28
N THR A 127 -39.59 -26.87 -22.54
CA THR A 127 -39.55 -26.85 -21.08
C THR A 127 -38.18 -27.30 -20.57
N GLU A 128 -37.60 -28.34 -21.16
CA GLU A 128 -36.22 -28.76 -20.88
C GLU A 128 -35.21 -27.63 -21.14
N TYR A 129 -35.35 -26.90 -22.27
CA TYR A 129 -34.50 -25.75 -22.59
C TYR A 129 -34.61 -24.67 -21.53
N ARG A 130 -35.83 -24.31 -21.10
CA ARG A 130 -36.05 -23.31 -20.05
C ARG A 130 -35.41 -23.72 -18.72
N VAL A 131 -35.53 -24.99 -18.34
CA VAL A 131 -34.91 -25.52 -17.12
C VAL A 131 -33.39 -25.52 -17.22
N ALA A 132 -32.83 -25.97 -18.35
CA ALA A 132 -31.39 -25.96 -18.61
C ALA A 132 -30.82 -24.53 -18.57
N LYS A 133 -31.51 -23.59 -19.22
CA LYS A 133 -31.12 -22.18 -19.25
C LYS A 133 -31.16 -21.53 -17.87
N ALA A 134 -32.22 -21.76 -17.09
CA ALA A 134 -32.32 -21.25 -15.72
C ALA A 134 -31.20 -21.81 -14.82
N ARG A 135 -30.81 -23.07 -15.03
CA ARG A 135 -29.68 -23.70 -14.33
C ARG A 135 -28.35 -23.06 -14.72
N GLU A 136 -28.11 -22.84 -16.01
CA GLU A 136 -26.93 -22.12 -16.53
C GLU A 136 -26.80 -20.74 -15.88
N GLU A 137 -27.88 -19.95 -15.89
CA GLU A 137 -27.92 -18.60 -15.31
C GLU A 137 -27.69 -18.59 -13.80
N THR A 138 -28.28 -19.55 -13.09
CA THR A 138 -28.07 -19.72 -11.64
C THR A 138 -26.60 -20.05 -11.33
N LEU A 139 -25.99 -20.95 -12.10
CA LEU A 139 -24.58 -21.30 -11.93
C LEU A 139 -23.67 -20.12 -12.25
N LEU A 140 -23.94 -19.37 -13.32
CA LEU A 140 -23.20 -18.16 -13.66
C LEU A 140 -23.28 -17.10 -12.55
N SER A 141 -24.47 -16.88 -11.99
CA SER A 141 -24.67 -15.97 -10.85
C SER A 141 -23.87 -16.42 -9.63
N ASN A 142 -23.86 -17.73 -9.33
CA ASN A 142 -23.05 -18.28 -8.23
C ASN A 142 -21.54 -18.09 -8.46
N VAL A 143 -21.05 -18.31 -9.68
CA VAL A 143 -19.64 -18.06 -10.03
C VAL A 143 -19.30 -16.58 -9.81
N ASN A 144 -20.15 -15.67 -10.26
CA ASN A 144 -19.93 -14.23 -10.08
C ASN A 144 -19.95 -13.82 -8.61
N ARG A 145 -20.90 -14.36 -7.82
CA ARG A 145 -20.97 -14.12 -6.37
C ARG A 145 -19.70 -14.61 -5.65
N LEU A 146 -19.24 -15.83 -5.95
CA LEU A 146 -18.03 -16.38 -5.36
C LEU A 146 -16.77 -15.60 -5.76
N ARG A 147 -16.72 -15.05 -6.98
CA ARG A 147 -15.64 -14.16 -7.41
C ARG A 147 -15.58 -12.89 -6.56
N VAL A 148 -16.73 -12.25 -6.30
CA VAL A 148 -16.80 -11.07 -5.44
C VAL A 148 -16.40 -11.41 -4.01
N GLU A 149 -16.93 -12.51 -3.45
CA GLU A 149 -16.56 -12.99 -2.11
C GLU A 149 -15.05 -13.28 -2.00
N GLY A 150 -14.45 -13.89 -3.02
CA GLY A 150 -13.02 -14.13 -3.09
C GLY A 150 -12.19 -12.85 -3.14
N GLN A 151 -12.66 -11.82 -3.85
CA GLN A 151 -12.00 -10.50 -3.89
C GLN A 151 -12.06 -9.79 -2.54
N GLU A 152 -13.21 -9.82 -1.87
CA GLU A 152 -13.38 -9.24 -0.53
C GLU A 152 -12.49 -9.96 0.51
N LEU A 153 -12.41 -11.28 0.44
CA LEU A 153 -11.54 -12.07 1.31
C LEU A 153 -10.06 -11.70 1.09
N ASN A 154 -9.66 -11.53 -0.17
CA ASN A 154 -8.30 -11.10 -0.51
C ASN A 154 -7.98 -9.71 0.04
N MET A 155 -8.93 -8.76 -0.04
CA MET A 155 -8.75 -7.42 0.53
C MET A 155 -8.60 -7.46 2.06
N LYS A 156 -9.46 -8.19 2.76
CA LYS A 156 -9.38 -8.37 4.22
C LYS A 156 -8.06 -8.99 4.66
N GLU A 157 -7.50 -9.86 3.84
CA GLU A 157 -6.21 -10.47 4.14
C GLU A 157 -5.02 -9.54 3.90
N ILE A 158 -5.04 -8.74 2.84
CA ILE A 158 -4.04 -7.68 2.65
C ILE A 158 -4.03 -6.72 3.84
N GLU A 159 -5.22 -6.35 4.33
CA GLU A 159 -5.36 -5.53 5.54
C GLU A 159 -4.80 -6.24 6.77
N LEU A 160 -5.10 -7.52 6.97
CA LEU A 160 -4.54 -8.32 8.06
C LEU A 160 -3.01 -8.37 8.00
N LEU A 161 -2.43 -8.58 6.81
CA LEU A 161 -0.98 -8.61 6.60
C LEU A 161 -0.34 -7.24 6.86
N ASN A 162 -1.02 -6.14 6.52
CA ASN A 162 -0.56 -4.79 6.85
C ASN A 162 -0.53 -4.57 8.37
N LEU A 163 -1.63 -4.89 9.06
CA LEU A 163 -1.73 -4.79 10.52
C LEU A 163 -0.70 -5.67 11.23
N GLN A 164 -0.43 -6.87 10.69
CA GLN A 164 0.58 -7.75 11.24
C GLN A 164 1.99 -7.18 11.06
N ARG A 165 2.32 -6.66 9.87
CA ARG A 165 3.60 -5.98 9.63
C ARG A 165 3.80 -4.75 10.53
N GLU A 166 2.75 -3.97 10.74
CA GLU A 166 2.78 -2.81 11.64
C GLU A 166 2.99 -3.24 13.09
N SER A 167 2.29 -4.28 13.54
CA SER A 167 2.49 -4.87 14.87
C SER A 167 3.92 -5.38 15.07
N ASP A 168 4.45 -6.12 14.09
CA ASP A 168 5.80 -6.68 14.15
C ASP A 168 6.86 -5.56 14.16
N SER A 169 6.67 -4.51 13.35
CA SER A 169 7.55 -3.33 13.34
C SER A 169 7.52 -2.57 14.67
N ASN A 170 6.34 -2.37 15.25
CA ASN A 170 6.20 -1.72 16.56
C ASN A 170 6.82 -2.56 17.67
N GLN A 171 6.71 -3.88 17.61
CA GLN A 171 7.37 -4.78 18.55
C GLN A 171 8.90 -4.68 18.43
N GLN A 172 9.44 -4.68 17.22
CA GLN A 172 10.89 -4.51 17.00
C GLN A 172 11.39 -3.15 17.49
N LEU A 173 10.64 -2.07 17.24
CA LEU A 173 10.97 -0.75 17.75
C LEU A 173 10.94 -0.72 19.29
N TYR A 174 9.92 -1.31 19.89
CA TYR A 174 9.81 -1.42 21.35
C TYR A 174 10.99 -2.18 21.94
N GLU A 175 11.36 -3.33 21.37
CA GLU A 175 12.51 -4.13 21.79
C GLU A 175 13.84 -3.35 21.64
N ALA A 176 14.00 -2.61 20.54
CA ALA A 176 15.18 -1.77 20.32
C ALA A 176 15.29 -0.62 21.34
N VAL A 177 14.18 0.07 21.62
CA VAL A 177 14.11 1.13 22.64
C VAL A 177 14.37 0.55 24.03
N LEU A 178 13.77 -0.58 24.37
CA LEU A 178 13.99 -1.26 25.66
C LEU A 178 15.45 -1.69 25.82
N LYS A 179 16.06 -2.20 24.75
CA LYS A 179 17.48 -2.55 24.74
C LYS A 179 18.35 -1.32 24.98
N ARG A 180 18.11 -0.22 24.26
CA ARG A 180 18.85 1.04 24.44
C ARG A 180 18.67 1.62 25.84
N PHE A 181 17.46 1.58 26.39
CA PHE A 181 17.17 2.00 27.76
C PHE A 181 17.96 1.20 28.79
N LYS A 182 18.06 -0.14 28.62
CA LYS A 182 18.87 -0.99 29.50
C LYS A 182 20.37 -0.70 29.35
N GLU A 183 20.86 -0.49 28.13
CA GLU A 183 22.25 -0.12 27.86
C GLU A 183 22.62 1.23 28.50
N THR A 184 21.77 2.25 28.37
CA THR A 184 22.01 3.56 28.99
C THR A 184 21.86 3.54 30.50
N GLY A 185 20.94 2.75 31.06
CA GLY A 185 20.81 2.55 32.50
C GLY A 185 22.05 1.89 33.11
N VAL A 186 22.65 0.91 32.42
CA VAL A 186 23.92 0.30 32.84
C VAL A 186 25.09 1.26 32.65
N ALA A 187 25.13 2.03 31.55
CA ALA A 187 26.17 3.02 31.29
C ALA A 187 26.11 4.23 32.24
N GLY A 188 24.93 4.64 32.70
CA GLY A 188 24.75 5.73 33.66
C GLY A 188 25.11 5.34 35.10
N GLY A 189 25.10 4.04 35.44
CA GLY A 189 25.62 3.52 36.71
C GLY A 189 27.14 3.36 36.72
N LEU A 190 27.79 3.41 35.56
CA LEU A 190 29.23 3.60 35.44
C LEU A 190 29.49 5.09 35.54
N GLU A 191 29.64 5.62 36.76
CA GLU A 191 30.26 6.93 36.93
C GLU A 191 31.63 6.88 36.26
N THR A 192 31.73 7.42 35.05
CA THR A 192 33.01 7.69 34.41
C THR A 192 33.60 8.89 35.14
N ASN A 193 34.15 8.64 36.34
CA ASN A 193 35.10 9.52 36.97
C ASN A 193 36.39 9.47 36.13
N ASN A 194 36.34 10.17 34.99
CA ASN A 194 37.43 10.27 34.03
C ASN A 194 38.45 11.35 34.46
N VAL A 195 38.49 11.68 35.75
CA VAL A 195 39.39 12.66 36.33
C VAL A 195 40.25 11.95 37.37
N ARG A 196 41.40 11.47 36.93
CA ARG A 196 42.49 11.06 37.81
C ARG A 196 43.44 12.24 37.93
N VAL A 197 43.58 12.80 39.13
CA VAL A 197 44.60 13.82 39.41
C VAL A 197 45.96 13.18 39.19
N VAL A 198 46.62 13.51 38.09
CA VAL A 198 47.97 13.01 37.77
C VAL A 198 49.01 13.81 38.57
N GLU A 199 48.73 15.09 38.81
CA GLU A 199 49.60 15.99 39.57
C GLU A 199 48.75 17.07 40.25
N GLU A 200 49.06 17.34 41.53
CA GLU A 200 48.35 18.33 42.33
C GLU A 200 48.79 19.74 41.93
N ALA A 201 47.88 20.71 41.92
CA ALA A 201 48.20 22.07 41.46
C ALA A 201 49.21 22.75 42.40
N VAL A 202 50.45 22.93 41.92
CA VAL A 202 51.50 23.60 42.69
C VAL A 202 51.26 25.11 42.67
N ALA A 203 51.04 25.69 43.85
CA ALA A 203 50.95 27.13 44.00
C ALA A 203 52.29 27.79 43.60
N PRO A 204 52.28 28.86 42.78
CA PRO A 204 53.51 29.52 42.38
C PRO A 204 54.23 30.08 43.61
N THR A 205 55.47 29.64 43.84
CA THR A 205 56.29 30.07 44.98
C THR A 205 56.77 31.52 44.88
N VAL A 206 56.61 32.14 43.70
CA VAL A 206 56.98 33.53 43.43
C VAL A 206 55.82 34.29 42.78
N PRO A 207 55.58 35.56 43.15
CA PRO A 207 54.56 36.38 42.51
C PRO A 207 54.89 36.57 41.03
N VAL A 208 53.98 36.18 40.14
CA VAL A 208 54.16 36.36 38.68
C VAL A 208 54.14 37.85 38.32
N ARG A 209 53.31 38.64 39.02
CA ARG A 209 53.22 40.11 38.94
C ARG A 209 52.76 40.66 40.30
N PRO A 210 53.16 41.88 40.70
CA PRO A 210 54.08 42.83 40.03
C PRO A 210 55.57 42.57 40.34
N ARG A 211 56.47 42.91 39.41
CA ARG A 211 57.92 42.73 39.55
C ARG A 211 58.53 43.91 40.31
N ARG A 212 58.37 43.88 41.64
CA ARG A 212 58.71 44.97 42.58
C ARG A 212 60.05 45.67 42.31
N THR A 213 61.11 44.92 42.00
CA THR A 213 62.45 45.46 41.75
C THR A 213 62.52 46.28 40.46
N TRP A 214 61.90 45.81 39.40
CA TRP A 214 61.81 46.52 38.11
C TRP A 214 60.94 47.76 38.21
N ASP A 215 59.78 47.64 38.87
CA ASP A 215 58.86 48.76 39.04
C ASP A 215 59.50 49.87 39.91
N LEU A 216 60.22 49.49 40.97
CA LEU A 216 60.94 50.42 41.82
C LEU A 216 62.10 51.10 41.07
N ALA A 217 62.92 50.33 40.34
CA ALA A 217 64.02 50.88 39.55
C ALA A 217 63.52 51.89 38.50
N LEU A 218 62.40 51.58 37.82
CA LEU A 218 61.79 52.47 36.85
C LEU A 218 61.26 53.75 37.49
N SER A 219 60.63 53.65 38.67
CA SER A 219 60.12 54.82 39.40
C SER A 219 61.22 55.76 39.87
N ILE A 220 62.35 55.22 40.35
CA ILE A 220 63.52 56.00 40.78
C ILE A 220 64.16 56.69 39.57
N ALA A 221 64.35 55.97 38.46
CA ALA A 221 64.90 56.53 37.24
C ALA A 221 64.02 57.67 36.69
N ALA A 222 62.70 57.47 36.63
CA ALA A 222 61.77 58.51 36.21
C ALA A 222 61.79 59.73 37.15
N GLY A 223 61.86 59.51 38.46
CA GLY A 223 61.94 60.58 39.46
C GLY A 223 63.22 61.41 39.35
N LEU A 224 64.37 60.78 39.10
CA LEU A 224 65.64 61.48 38.88
C LEU A 224 65.60 62.35 37.62
N VAL A 225 65.09 61.81 36.52
CA VAL A 225 64.95 62.57 35.26
C VAL A 225 64.05 63.79 35.46
N LEU A 226 62.88 63.60 36.09
CA LEU A 226 61.97 64.71 36.39
C LEU A 226 62.58 65.73 37.34
N GLY A 227 63.34 65.29 38.35
CA GLY A 227 64.04 66.18 39.29
C GLY A 227 65.09 67.05 38.61
N ILE A 228 65.88 66.48 37.69
CA ILE A 228 66.86 67.23 36.90
C ILE A 228 66.16 68.25 36.00
N VAL A 229 65.10 67.85 35.31
CA VAL A 229 64.31 68.75 34.45
C VAL A 229 63.71 69.89 35.27
N ALA A 230 63.17 69.60 36.45
CA ALA A 230 62.60 70.62 37.34
C ALA A 230 63.68 71.58 37.86
N ALA A 231 64.85 71.09 38.26
CA ALA A 231 65.95 71.93 38.73
C ALA A 231 66.46 72.88 37.64
N LEU A 232 66.64 72.36 36.41
CA LEU A 232 67.03 73.19 35.26
C LEU A 232 65.95 74.20 34.88
N ALA A 233 64.67 73.84 34.98
CA ALA A 233 63.57 74.77 34.73
C ALA A 233 63.56 75.90 35.78
N VAL A 234 63.74 75.58 37.06
CA VAL A 234 63.82 76.59 38.14
C VAL A 234 65.00 77.53 37.92
N ASP A 235 66.17 77.00 37.56
CA ASP A 235 67.38 77.81 37.29
C ASP A 235 67.20 78.69 36.03
N TYR A 236 66.58 78.16 34.98
CA TYR A 236 66.30 78.91 33.75
C TYR A 236 65.33 80.09 33.97
N PHE A 237 64.36 79.94 34.88
CA PHE A 237 63.43 81.02 35.24
C PHE A 237 63.96 81.92 36.37
N ASP A 238 65.11 81.60 36.98
CA ASP A 238 65.71 82.43 38.01
C ASP A 238 66.41 83.64 37.37
N THR A 239 65.86 84.83 37.64
CA THR A 239 66.36 86.10 37.08
C THR A 239 67.34 86.82 38.01
N THR A 240 67.83 86.14 39.06
CA THR A 240 68.72 86.72 40.07
C THR A 240 70.18 86.70 39.60
N LEU A 241 70.86 87.85 39.69
CA LEU A 241 72.31 87.95 39.45
C LEU A 241 73.05 87.37 40.68
N LYS A 242 73.64 86.17 40.55
CA LYS A 242 74.26 85.46 41.70
C LYS A 242 75.77 85.49 41.67
N THR A 243 76.39 85.61 40.50
CA THR A 243 77.84 85.61 40.37
C THR A 243 78.38 86.98 39.94
N PRO A 244 79.63 87.33 40.29
CA PRO A 244 80.27 88.56 39.80
C PRO A 244 80.29 88.63 38.27
N ALA A 245 80.41 87.48 37.60
CA ALA A 245 80.36 87.37 36.15
C ALA A 245 78.97 87.72 35.58
N ASP A 246 77.88 87.42 36.29
CA ASP A 246 76.53 87.84 35.87
C ASP A 246 76.39 89.36 35.93
N VAL A 247 76.97 90.02 36.94
CA VAL A 247 76.98 91.48 37.07
C VAL A 247 77.75 92.13 35.92
N GLU A 248 78.97 91.65 35.62
CA GLU A 248 79.76 92.18 34.50
C GLU A 248 79.04 91.99 33.16
N ARG A 249 78.42 90.82 32.95
CA ARG A 249 77.75 90.48 31.69
C ARG A 249 76.46 91.27 31.44
N TYR A 250 75.66 91.52 32.48
CA TYR A 250 74.38 92.23 32.34
C TYR A 250 74.50 93.75 32.51
N LEU A 251 75.41 94.25 33.35
CA LEU A 251 75.55 95.69 33.65
C LEU A 251 76.73 96.35 32.91
N GLY A 252 77.62 95.57 32.27
CA GLY A 252 78.70 96.09 31.42
C GLY A 252 79.80 96.87 32.14
N ILE A 253 79.88 96.72 33.47
CA ILE A 253 80.86 97.40 34.32
C ILE A 253 81.76 96.37 35.01
N PRO A 254 83.09 96.57 35.06
CA PRO A 254 84.01 95.65 35.70
C PRO A 254 83.81 95.63 37.22
N VAL A 255 83.75 94.44 37.81
CA VAL A 255 83.55 94.27 39.26
C VAL A 255 84.87 94.46 39.99
N ILE A 256 84.99 95.56 40.73
CA ILE A 256 86.26 95.99 41.34
C ILE A 256 86.48 95.38 42.74
N GLY A 257 85.48 94.72 43.30
CA GLY A 257 85.58 94.04 44.59
C GLY A 257 84.24 93.48 45.06
N ILE A 258 84.29 92.40 45.84
CA ILE A 258 83.11 91.76 46.42
C ILE A 258 83.14 92.06 47.92
N VAL A 259 82.06 92.63 48.46
CA VAL A 259 81.92 92.83 49.91
C VAL A 259 81.15 91.63 50.47
N PRO A 260 81.80 90.74 51.24
CA PRO A 260 81.11 89.58 51.81
C PRO A 260 80.16 90.02 52.92
N LEU A 261 78.89 89.67 52.78
CA LEU A 261 77.89 89.79 53.84
C LEU A 261 78.04 88.61 54.80
N PHE A 262 78.68 88.82 55.95
CA PHE A 262 78.69 87.87 57.05
C PHE A 262 77.37 87.97 57.85
N GLY A 263 76.34 87.27 57.36
CA GLY A 263 75.04 87.17 58.02
C GLY A 263 75.06 86.14 59.17
N ALA A 264 74.60 86.57 60.34
CA ALA A 264 74.48 85.77 61.55
C ALA A 264 73.46 84.62 61.39
N LYS A 265 73.85 83.46 61.93
CA LYS A 265 73.07 82.22 62.08
C LYS A 265 71.64 82.48 62.57
N ARG A 266 70.66 81.98 61.82
CA ARG A 266 69.39 81.45 62.34
C ARG A 266 69.04 80.17 61.62
#